data_AF-A0A956YBN4-F1
#
_entry.id   AF-A0A956YBN4-F1
#
_cell.length_a   1.000
_cell.length_b   1.000
_cell.length_c   1.000
_cell.angle_alpha   90.00
_cell.angle_beta   90.00
_cell.angle_gamma   90.00
#
_symmetry.space_group_name_H-M   'P 1'
#
loop_
_entity.id
_entity.type
_entity.pdbx_description
1 polymer ?
#
loop_
_entity_poly.entity_id
_entity_poly.type
_entity_poly.pdbx_seq_one_letter_code
_entity_poly.pdbx_strand_id
1 'polypeptide(L)'
;MRSIPLLSLWLLSCVLTLPVTAQATSCGEPDWRYGMYDQAHANCSLSQVITIDLSYPAWIREHTFAFAIVEHSLLDNRYNFLSYMADTPDFQHRAEFSIRNSHSTTWYSDTLVSLVLHFDEDSGGAHPHDWIETFTFDLASEQVIMLEDLFVDVDLALPILADAVKAQEGADIFSLFAYPADGAEADIENYRTFILREGALVLMLPPHRVGPIHAGMIEVAVPLAEVEALLASDGLALERNE
;
A
#
# COMPACT_ATOMS: atom_id res chain seq x y z
N MET A 1 68.75 53.82 47.10
CA MET A 1 68.30 52.42 47.25
C MET A 1 66.80 52.42 47.49
N ARG A 2 66.06 51.61 46.72
CA ARG A 2 64.67 51.13 46.94
C ARG A 2 63.57 52.20 46.84
N SER A 3 62.40 51.96 46.24
CA SER A 3 61.81 50.74 45.65
C SER A 3 60.63 51.16 44.76
N ILE A 4 60.51 50.53 43.60
CA ILE A 4 59.44 50.72 42.59
C ILE A 4 58.19 49.96 43.06
N PRO A 5 56.97 50.54 43.03
CA PRO A 5 55.76 49.78 43.35
C PRO A 5 55.36 48.90 42.15
N LEU A 6 55.18 47.61 42.42
CA LEU A 6 54.62 46.64 41.48
C LEU A 6 53.12 46.92 41.26
N LEU A 7 52.74 47.14 40.00
CA LEU A 7 51.37 47.02 39.52
C LEU A 7 50.96 45.54 39.59
N SER A 8 50.01 45.20 40.44
CA SER A 8 49.36 43.88 40.48
C SER A 8 48.24 43.82 39.45
N LEU A 9 48.48 43.08 38.38
CA LEU A 9 47.50 42.72 37.35
C LEU A 9 46.52 41.68 37.93
N TRP A 10 45.28 42.06 38.18
CA TRP A 10 44.21 41.10 38.51
C TRP A 10 43.66 40.51 37.21
N LEU A 11 44.08 39.29 36.87
CA LEU A 11 43.43 38.45 35.87
C LEU A 11 42.12 37.91 36.46
N LEU A 12 41.00 38.51 36.09
CA LEU A 12 39.68 37.99 36.41
C LEU A 12 39.43 36.76 35.52
N SER A 13 39.63 35.56 36.07
CA SER A 13 39.23 34.30 35.42
C SER A 13 37.72 34.28 35.25
N CYS A 14 37.25 34.54 34.04
CA CYS A 14 35.88 34.29 33.63
C CYS A 14 35.70 32.77 33.53
N VAL A 15 35.17 32.15 34.59
CA VAL A 15 34.74 30.74 34.54
C VAL A 15 33.49 30.71 33.66
N LEU A 16 33.70 30.42 32.37
CA LEU A 16 32.62 30.06 31.44
C LEU A 16 32.05 28.72 31.92
N THR A 17 30.99 28.77 32.73
CA THR A 17 30.13 27.61 32.94
C THR A 17 29.42 27.35 31.62
N LEU A 18 29.97 26.45 30.81
CA LEU A 18 29.23 25.87 29.70
C LEU A 18 27.98 25.23 30.32
N PRO A 19 26.76 25.54 29.83
CA PRO A 19 25.59 24.83 30.29
C PRO A 19 25.82 23.35 30.00
N VAL A 20 25.83 22.54 31.06
CA VAL A 20 25.73 21.09 30.91
C VAL A 20 24.38 20.88 30.25
N THR A 21 24.38 20.52 28.97
CA THR A 21 23.17 20.03 28.31
C THR A 21 22.77 18.78 29.06
N ALA A 22 21.66 18.85 29.81
CA ALA A 22 21.08 17.68 30.45
C ALA A 22 20.78 16.68 29.34
N GLN A 23 21.57 15.60 29.25
CA GLN A 23 21.23 14.47 28.41
C GLN A 23 19.87 13.96 28.88
N ALA A 24 18.88 13.98 27.99
CA ALA A 24 17.58 13.39 28.27
C ALA A 24 17.79 11.94 28.69
N THR A 25 17.47 11.63 29.94
CA THR A 25 17.51 10.27 30.46
C THR A 25 16.27 9.55 29.95
N SER A 26 16.41 8.30 29.49
CA SER A 26 15.25 7.46 29.20
C SER A 26 14.49 7.15 30.49
N CYS A 27 13.22 6.79 30.36
CA CYS A 27 12.32 6.51 31.49
C CYS A 27 12.58 5.19 32.24
N GLY A 28 13.68 4.48 31.95
CA GLY A 28 14.24 3.45 32.81
C GLY A 28 13.56 2.07 32.81
N GLU A 29 12.28 1.95 32.45
CA GLU A 29 11.55 0.68 32.37
C GLU A 29 11.51 0.10 30.93
N PRO A 30 11.35 -1.22 30.74
CA PRO A 30 11.34 -1.86 29.41
C PRO A 30 10.33 -1.23 28.45
N ASP A 31 9.11 -0.97 28.94
CA ASP A 31 7.99 -0.41 28.17
C ASP A 31 8.08 1.11 27.99
N TRP A 32 9.01 1.76 28.68
CA TRP A 32 9.21 3.21 28.64
C TRP A 32 10.61 3.58 28.14
N ARG A 33 11.33 2.63 27.55
CA ARG A 33 12.71 2.82 27.11
C ARG A 33 12.87 3.97 26.10
N TYR A 34 11.81 4.26 25.33
CA TYR A 34 11.72 5.35 24.35
C TYR A 34 10.96 6.56 24.86
N GLY A 35 10.38 6.48 26.06
CA GLY A 35 9.82 7.62 26.75
C GLY A 35 10.92 8.62 27.08
N MET A 36 10.64 9.90 26.85
CA MET A 36 11.51 10.99 27.28
C MET A 36 11.16 11.36 28.72
N TYR A 37 12.15 11.32 29.61
CA TYR A 37 11.99 11.85 30.96
C TYR A 37 12.22 13.36 30.97
N ASP A 38 11.17 14.09 31.31
CA ASP A 38 11.23 15.52 31.60
C ASP A 38 11.67 15.71 33.05
N GLN A 39 12.94 16.07 33.23
CA GLN A 39 13.51 16.33 34.55
C GLN A 39 12.87 17.53 35.26
N ALA A 40 12.39 18.54 34.53
CA ALA A 40 11.82 19.74 35.13
C ALA A 40 10.45 19.49 35.75
N HIS A 41 9.68 18.56 35.19
CA HIS A 41 8.35 18.19 35.67
C HIS A 41 8.30 16.80 36.33
N ALA A 42 9.43 16.11 36.42
CA ALA A 42 9.55 14.73 36.91
C ALA A 42 8.54 13.79 36.25
N ASN A 43 8.35 13.92 34.93
CA ASN A 43 7.36 13.18 34.16
C ASN A 43 8.01 12.35 33.05
N CYS A 44 7.42 11.20 32.75
CA CYS A 44 7.77 10.38 31.60
C CYS A 44 6.69 10.51 30.52
N SER A 45 7.10 10.85 29.30
CA SER A 45 6.19 10.92 28.16
C SER A 45 6.70 10.09 27.00
N LEU A 46 5.82 9.25 26.45
CA LEU A 46 6.00 8.59 25.16
C LEU A 46 4.97 9.17 24.20
N SER A 47 5.43 9.64 23.04
CA SER A 47 4.58 10.15 21.98
C SER A 47 4.88 9.36 20.72
N GLN A 48 3.83 8.97 20.01
CA GLN A 48 3.93 8.24 18.75
C GLN A 48 2.93 8.82 17.76
N VAL A 49 3.35 8.92 16.50
CA VAL A 49 2.52 9.45 15.42
C VAL A 49 2.09 8.29 14.53
N ILE A 50 0.78 8.21 14.31
CA ILE A 50 0.17 7.28 13.37
C ILE A 50 -0.43 8.11 12.24
N THR A 51 0.00 7.84 11.01
CA THR A 51 -0.55 8.48 9.80
C THR A 51 -1.52 7.53 9.13
N ILE A 52 -2.75 7.99 8.90
CA ILE A 52 -3.74 7.28 8.09
C ILE A 52 -4.18 8.25 7.01
N ASP A 53 -3.74 8.02 5.77
CA ASP A 53 -4.04 8.86 4.62
C ASP A 53 -4.75 8.01 3.55
N LEU A 54 -6.07 7.96 3.65
CA LEU A 54 -6.92 7.16 2.78
C LEU A 54 -7.79 8.06 1.91
N SER A 55 -7.78 7.79 0.60
CA SER A 55 -8.40 8.59 -0.42
C SER A 55 -9.04 7.74 -1.52
N TYR A 56 -10.06 8.31 -2.17
CA TYR A 56 -10.76 7.72 -3.30
C TYR A 56 -11.14 8.83 -4.28
N PRO A 57 -11.34 8.52 -5.57
CA PRO A 57 -11.59 9.54 -6.58
C PRO A 57 -12.97 10.19 -6.40
N ALA A 58 -13.08 11.47 -6.78
CA ALA A 58 -14.27 12.29 -6.49
C ALA A 58 -15.58 11.72 -7.05
N TRP A 59 -15.53 11.06 -8.21
CA TRP A 59 -16.70 10.47 -8.88
C TRP A 59 -17.39 9.42 -8.02
N ILE A 60 -16.65 8.70 -7.16
CA ILE A 60 -17.23 7.70 -6.25
C ILE A 60 -18.33 8.30 -5.37
N ARG A 61 -18.21 9.58 -4.96
CA ARG A 61 -19.24 10.24 -4.14
C ARG A 61 -20.58 10.44 -4.85
N GLU A 62 -20.57 10.39 -6.17
CA GLU A 62 -21.75 10.58 -7.02
C GLU A 62 -22.52 9.27 -7.21
N HIS A 63 -21.93 8.12 -6.83
CA HIS A 63 -22.49 6.79 -6.99
C HIS A 63 -22.57 6.08 -5.64
N THR A 64 -23.73 6.08 -4.99
CA THR A 64 -23.93 5.51 -3.65
C THR A 64 -23.56 4.03 -3.54
N PHE A 65 -23.80 3.26 -4.61
CA PHE A 65 -23.43 1.85 -4.69
C PHE A 65 -21.90 1.66 -4.62
N ALA A 66 -21.16 2.31 -5.54
CA ALA A 66 -19.70 2.23 -5.57
C ALA A 66 -19.08 2.83 -4.30
N PHE A 67 -19.66 3.92 -3.77
CA PHE A 67 -19.22 4.54 -2.52
C PHE A 67 -19.27 3.57 -1.34
N ALA A 68 -20.38 2.84 -1.15
CA ALA A 68 -20.51 1.91 -0.03
C ALA A 68 -19.43 0.80 -0.07
N ILE A 69 -19.10 0.31 -1.27
CA ILE A 69 -18.09 -0.75 -1.46
C ILE A 69 -16.69 -0.23 -1.21
N VAL A 70 -16.34 0.91 -1.79
CA VAL A 70 -15.01 1.52 -1.62
C VAL A 70 -14.82 2.02 -0.19
N GLU A 71 -15.84 2.61 0.43
CA GLU A 71 -15.79 3.02 1.83
C GLU A 71 -15.56 1.81 2.74
N HIS A 72 -16.25 0.69 2.49
CA HIS A 72 -16.05 -0.52 3.27
C HIS A 72 -14.61 -1.04 3.17
N SER A 73 -14.06 -1.14 1.96
CA SER A 73 -12.65 -1.52 1.73
C SER A 73 -11.67 -0.60 2.48
N LEU A 74 -11.82 0.72 2.38
CA LEU A 74 -10.94 1.66 3.06
C LEU A 74 -11.04 1.54 4.60
N LEU A 75 -12.25 1.33 5.12
CA LEU A 75 -12.47 1.15 6.56
C LEU A 75 -11.90 -0.18 7.06
N ASP A 76 -12.00 -1.25 6.28
CA ASP A 76 -11.43 -2.56 6.62
C ASP A 76 -9.90 -2.49 6.64
N ASN A 77 -9.28 -1.87 5.64
CA ASN A 77 -7.83 -1.66 5.62
C ASN A 77 -7.36 -0.81 6.82
N ARG A 78 -8.10 0.27 7.13
CA ARG A 78 -7.85 1.06 8.34
C ARG A 78 -7.97 0.23 9.62
N TYR A 79 -8.99 -0.61 9.72
CA TYR A 79 -9.23 -1.45 10.89
C TYR A 79 -8.13 -2.50 11.06
N ASN A 80 -7.74 -3.17 9.98
CA ASN A 80 -6.69 -4.17 9.98
C ASN A 80 -5.35 -3.57 10.40
N PHE A 81 -4.99 -2.41 9.85
CA PHE A 81 -3.79 -1.67 10.25
C PHE A 81 -3.80 -1.35 11.74
N LEU A 82 -4.86 -0.71 12.25
CA LEU A 82 -4.97 -0.37 13.68
C LEU A 82 -4.97 -1.60 14.59
N SER A 83 -5.57 -2.71 14.15
CA SER A 83 -5.61 -3.97 14.91
C SER A 83 -4.23 -4.61 15.00
N TYR A 84 -3.49 -4.69 13.88
CA TYR A 84 -2.12 -5.17 13.85
C TYR A 84 -1.22 -4.39 14.81
N MET A 85 -1.38 -3.07 14.82
CA MET A 85 -0.65 -2.17 15.71
C MET A 85 -0.98 -2.40 17.18
N ALA A 86 -2.26 -2.60 17.51
CA ALA A 86 -2.70 -2.87 18.87
C ALA A 86 -2.18 -4.22 19.41
N ASP A 87 -2.05 -5.22 18.53
CA ASP A 87 -1.64 -6.58 18.90
C ASP A 87 -0.11 -6.78 18.89
N THR A 88 0.66 -5.85 18.32
CA THR A 88 2.12 -5.94 18.22
C THR A 88 2.77 -5.53 19.56
N PRO A 89 3.40 -6.44 20.32
CA PRO A 89 3.92 -6.12 21.67
C PRO A 89 5.07 -5.09 21.67
N ASP A 90 5.76 -4.96 20.55
CA ASP A 90 6.95 -4.14 20.33
C ASP A 90 6.65 -2.81 19.60
N PHE A 91 5.37 -2.44 19.56
CA PHE A 91 4.87 -1.20 18.95
C PHE A 91 5.59 0.06 19.47
N GLN A 92 6.20 -0.02 20.64
CA GLN A 92 6.84 1.08 21.37
C GLN A 92 8.26 1.44 20.88
N HIS A 93 8.85 0.69 19.94
CA HIS A 93 10.25 0.87 19.54
C HIS A 93 10.47 1.79 18.32
N ARG A 94 9.41 2.29 17.65
CA ARG A 94 9.53 2.99 16.36
C ARG A 94 8.73 4.27 16.27
N ALA A 95 9.28 5.21 15.51
CA ALA A 95 8.89 6.62 15.53
C ALA A 95 7.68 6.95 14.65
N GLU A 96 7.37 6.13 13.64
CA GLU A 96 6.32 6.45 12.68
C GLU A 96 5.68 5.19 12.14
N PHE A 97 4.35 5.16 12.17
CA PHE A 97 3.55 4.15 11.52
C PHE A 97 2.63 4.84 10.52
N SER A 98 2.47 4.26 9.35
CA SER A 98 1.59 4.84 8.34
C SER A 98 0.89 3.81 7.49
N ILE A 99 -0.37 4.08 7.17
CA ILE A 99 -1.03 3.50 6.00
C ILE A 99 -1.45 4.64 5.09
N ARG A 100 -1.13 4.52 3.81
CA ARG A 100 -1.52 5.47 2.78
C ARG A 100 -2.09 4.71 1.59
N ASN A 101 -2.98 5.34 0.83
CA ASN A 101 -3.30 4.84 -0.50
C ASN A 101 -3.26 5.93 -1.57
N SER A 102 -2.97 5.49 -2.78
CA SER A 102 -3.24 6.22 -4.01
C SER A 102 -4.29 5.48 -4.82
N HIS A 103 -4.82 6.12 -5.87
CA HIS A 103 -5.86 5.51 -6.69
C HIS A 103 -5.74 5.88 -8.16
N SER A 104 -6.19 4.99 -9.04
CA SER A 104 -6.33 5.24 -10.48
C SER A 104 -7.70 4.77 -10.97
N THR A 105 -8.19 5.38 -12.05
CA THR A 105 -9.49 5.06 -12.64
C THR A 105 -9.33 4.90 -14.15
N THR A 106 -9.93 3.85 -14.69
CA THR A 106 -10.01 3.59 -16.13
C THR A 106 -11.47 3.41 -16.51
N TRP A 107 -11.95 4.23 -17.43
CA TRP A 107 -13.29 4.10 -18.00
C TRP A 107 -13.19 3.24 -19.26
N TYR A 108 -13.91 2.13 -19.28
CA TYR A 108 -14.06 1.35 -20.50
C TYR A 108 -15.24 1.90 -21.33
N SER A 109 -16.31 2.33 -20.68
CA SER A 109 -17.44 3.05 -21.30
C SER A 109 -17.99 4.10 -20.34
N ASP A 110 -19.11 4.73 -20.69
CA ASP A 110 -19.80 5.68 -19.80
C ASP A 110 -20.33 5.03 -18.51
N THR A 111 -20.47 3.70 -18.47
CA THR A 111 -21.05 2.98 -17.33
C THR A 111 -20.09 1.95 -16.74
N LEU A 112 -19.14 1.41 -17.51
CA LEU A 112 -18.14 0.47 -17.02
C LEU A 112 -16.84 1.19 -16.65
N VAL A 113 -16.48 1.10 -15.38
CA VAL A 113 -15.31 1.77 -14.81
C VAL A 113 -14.53 0.83 -13.90
N SER A 114 -13.21 0.79 -14.06
CA SER A 114 -12.30 0.12 -13.14
C SER A 114 -11.60 1.14 -12.23
N LEU A 115 -11.56 0.85 -10.93
CA LEU A 115 -10.83 1.57 -9.90
C LEU A 115 -9.72 0.68 -9.35
N VAL A 116 -8.51 1.22 -9.23
CA VAL A 116 -7.43 0.59 -8.49
C VAL A 116 -7.13 1.42 -7.25
N LEU A 117 -7.09 0.79 -6.09
CA LEU A 117 -6.54 1.35 -4.86
C LEU A 117 -5.18 0.71 -4.61
N HIS A 118 -4.13 1.52 -4.52
CA HIS A 118 -2.78 1.07 -4.19
C HIS A 118 -2.46 1.49 -2.77
N PHE A 119 -2.22 0.53 -1.89
CA PHE A 119 -1.90 0.76 -0.49
C PHE A 119 -0.39 0.64 -0.25
N ASP A 120 0.12 1.48 0.64
CA ASP A 120 1.47 1.45 1.19
C ASP A 120 1.36 1.54 2.71
N GLU A 121 1.87 0.51 3.38
CA GLU A 121 1.86 0.39 4.84
C GLU A 121 3.29 0.31 5.38
N ASP A 122 3.63 1.24 6.27
CA ASP A 122 4.77 1.14 7.16
C ASP A 122 4.27 0.83 8.57
N SER A 123 4.29 -0.46 8.91
CA SER A 123 4.01 -0.97 10.25
C SER A 123 5.29 -1.19 11.06
N GLY A 124 6.37 -0.50 10.69
CA GLY A 124 7.66 -0.63 11.34
C GLY A 124 8.37 -1.95 11.01
N GLY A 125 8.09 -2.57 9.86
CA GLY A 125 8.78 -3.80 9.43
C GLY A 125 10.24 -3.57 9.01
N ALA A 126 10.84 -4.58 8.36
CA ALA A 126 12.12 -4.41 7.66
C ALA A 126 11.97 -3.58 6.38
N HIS A 127 10.77 -3.56 5.81
CA HIS A 127 10.35 -2.79 4.65
C HIS A 127 8.85 -2.48 4.76
N PRO A 128 8.35 -1.46 4.05
CA PRO A 128 6.91 -1.27 3.86
C PRO A 128 6.25 -2.47 3.17
N HIS A 129 4.94 -2.60 3.34
CA HIS A 129 4.10 -3.56 2.64
C HIS A 129 3.19 -2.81 1.68
N ASP A 130 3.20 -3.21 0.41
CA ASP A 130 2.30 -2.71 -0.62
C ASP A 130 1.36 -3.79 -1.14
N TRP A 131 0.11 -3.40 -1.43
CA TRP A 131 -0.86 -4.24 -2.12
C TRP A 131 -1.83 -3.38 -2.93
N ILE A 132 -2.62 -4.05 -3.77
CA ILE A 132 -3.69 -3.40 -4.52
C ILE A 132 -5.03 -4.05 -4.23
N GLU A 133 -6.07 -3.25 -4.37
CA GLU A 133 -7.45 -3.73 -4.54
C GLU A 133 -8.00 -3.12 -5.82
N THR A 134 -8.66 -3.94 -6.62
CA THR A 134 -9.29 -3.50 -7.87
C THR A 134 -10.79 -3.72 -7.80
N PHE A 135 -11.54 -2.76 -8.33
CA PHE A 135 -12.98 -2.87 -8.49
C PHE A 135 -13.34 -2.52 -9.93
N THR A 136 -14.07 -3.39 -10.61
CA THR A 136 -14.70 -3.04 -11.89
C THR A 136 -16.18 -2.93 -11.64
N PHE A 137 -16.76 -1.76 -11.89
CA PHE A 137 -18.18 -1.49 -11.67
C PHE A 137 -18.88 -1.33 -13.01
N ASP A 138 -20.09 -1.89 -13.11
CA ASP A 138 -21.12 -1.37 -14.00
C ASP A 138 -22.05 -0.46 -13.19
N LEU A 139 -21.92 0.84 -13.44
CA LEU A 139 -22.67 1.88 -12.73
C LEU A 139 -24.14 1.95 -13.16
N ALA A 140 -24.51 1.39 -14.31
CA ALA A 140 -25.90 1.38 -14.76
C ALA A 140 -26.72 0.29 -14.07
N SER A 141 -26.12 -0.89 -13.89
CA SER A 141 -26.75 -2.02 -13.20
C SER A 141 -26.47 -2.07 -11.70
N GLU A 142 -25.59 -1.19 -11.19
CA GLU A 142 -25.09 -1.21 -9.81
C GLU A 142 -24.51 -2.59 -9.45
N GLN A 143 -23.59 -3.07 -10.28
CA GLN A 143 -22.92 -4.36 -10.08
C GLN A 143 -21.40 -4.18 -10.04
N VAL A 144 -20.74 -5.02 -9.23
CA VAL A 144 -19.29 -5.23 -9.35
C VAL A 144 -19.09 -6.40 -10.30
N ILE A 145 -18.33 -6.17 -11.35
CA ILE A 145 -17.97 -7.17 -12.35
C ILE A 145 -16.78 -7.96 -11.80
N MET A 146 -17.01 -9.25 -11.55
CA MET A 146 -15.96 -10.22 -11.24
C MET A 146 -15.35 -10.76 -12.54
N LEU A 147 -14.20 -11.44 -12.44
CA LEU A 147 -13.56 -12.01 -13.63
C LEU A 147 -14.47 -13.06 -14.26
N GLU A 148 -15.15 -13.83 -13.43
CA GLU A 148 -16.14 -14.85 -13.80
C GLU A 148 -17.30 -14.26 -14.63
N ASP A 149 -17.68 -13.01 -14.38
CA ASP A 149 -18.79 -12.35 -15.09
C ASP A 149 -18.42 -11.95 -16.51
N LEU A 150 -17.12 -11.83 -16.83
CA LEU A 150 -16.65 -11.46 -18.17
C LEU A 150 -16.78 -12.58 -19.20
N PHE A 151 -16.84 -13.84 -18.74
CA PHE A 151 -16.77 -15.01 -19.60
C PHE A 151 -18.03 -15.87 -19.49
N VAL A 152 -18.43 -16.49 -20.59
CA VAL A 152 -19.50 -17.51 -20.59
C VAL A 152 -19.06 -18.73 -19.77
N ASP A 153 -17.78 -19.07 -19.86
CA ASP A 153 -17.13 -20.13 -19.10
C ASP A 153 -15.70 -19.66 -18.76
N VAL A 154 -15.50 -19.21 -17.52
CA VAL A 154 -14.21 -18.69 -17.07
C VAL A 154 -13.13 -19.77 -17.08
N ASP A 155 -13.47 -21.04 -16.85
CA ASP A 155 -12.50 -22.15 -16.82
C ASP A 155 -11.85 -22.37 -18.20
N LEU A 156 -12.54 -21.99 -19.29
CA LEU A 156 -11.97 -22.00 -20.63
C LEU A 156 -11.06 -20.79 -20.90
N ALA A 157 -11.28 -19.67 -20.20
CA ALA A 157 -10.47 -18.47 -20.34
C ALA A 157 -9.18 -18.53 -19.50
N LEU A 158 -9.23 -19.13 -18.30
CA LEU A 158 -8.09 -19.19 -17.37
C LEU A 158 -6.78 -19.70 -18.00
N PRO A 159 -6.76 -20.75 -18.83
CA PRO A 159 -5.52 -21.18 -19.50
C PRO A 159 -4.95 -20.13 -20.47
N ILE A 160 -5.81 -19.37 -21.16
CA ILE A 160 -5.37 -18.31 -22.08
C ILE A 160 -4.73 -17.16 -21.29
N LEU A 161 -5.34 -16.79 -20.15
CA LEU A 161 -4.80 -15.78 -19.25
C LEU A 161 -3.43 -16.22 -18.67
N ALA A 162 -3.33 -17.47 -18.22
CA ALA A 162 -2.09 -18.06 -17.73
C ALA A 162 -0.98 -18.05 -18.79
N ASP A 163 -1.30 -18.44 -20.02
CA ASP A 163 -0.34 -18.43 -21.12
C ASP A 163 0.13 -17.01 -21.45
N ALA A 164 -0.76 -16.01 -21.42
CA ALA A 164 -0.39 -14.61 -21.63
C ALA A 164 0.59 -14.10 -20.56
N VAL A 165 0.34 -14.43 -19.29
CA VAL A 165 1.23 -14.08 -18.18
C VAL A 165 2.59 -14.75 -18.32
N LYS A 166 2.61 -16.06 -18.59
CA LYS A 166 3.84 -16.83 -18.79
C LYS A 166 4.64 -16.35 -20.01
N ALA A 167 3.96 -15.91 -21.06
CA ALA A 167 4.59 -15.37 -22.26
C ALA A 167 5.27 -14.01 -22.02
N GLN A 168 4.65 -13.11 -21.23
CA GLN A 168 5.22 -11.79 -20.94
C GLN A 168 6.43 -11.87 -20.01
N GLU A 169 6.30 -12.61 -18.91
CA GLU A 169 7.31 -12.65 -17.86
C GLU A 169 8.47 -13.60 -18.18
N GLY A 170 8.26 -14.50 -19.13
CA GLY A 170 9.18 -15.57 -19.48
C GLY A 170 9.15 -16.68 -18.44
N ALA A 171 9.06 -17.93 -18.89
CA ALA A 171 9.06 -19.12 -18.02
C ALA A 171 10.25 -19.17 -17.05
N ASP A 172 11.34 -18.46 -17.37
CA ASP A 172 12.55 -18.38 -16.56
C ASP A 172 12.42 -17.47 -15.34
N ILE A 173 11.58 -16.42 -15.32
CA ILE A 173 11.53 -15.50 -14.16
C ILE A 173 10.98 -16.19 -12.91
N PHE A 174 9.93 -17.01 -13.08
CA PHE A 174 9.37 -17.83 -12.01
C PHE A 174 10.39 -18.88 -11.53
N SER A 175 11.16 -19.44 -12.46
CA SER A 175 12.20 -20.43 -12.19
C SER A 175 13.43 -19.81 -11.49
N LEU A 176 13.80 -18.58 -11.83
CA LEU A 176 14.99 -17.86 -11.33
C LEU A 176 14.88 -17.50 -9.84
N PHE A 177 13.67 -17.27 -9.34
CA PHE A 177 13.43 -16.88 -7.95
C PHE A 177 12.96 -18.02 -7.05
N ALA A 178 12.86 -19.26 -7.57
CA ALA A 178 12.33 -20.42 -6.86
C ALA A 178 10.98 -20.14 -6.15
N TYR A 179 10.22 -19.19 -6.69
CA TYR A 179 8.85 -18.93 -6.27
C TYR A 179 7.97 -20.00 -6.90
N PRO A 180 6.92 -20.48 -6.20
CA PRO A 180 5.93 -21.32 -6.85
C PRO A 180 5.39 -20.58 -8.07
N ALA A 181 5.44 -21.21 -9.25
CA ALA A 181 4.81 -20.68 -10.47
C ALA A 181 3.28 -20.56 -10.33
N ASP A 182 2.74 -20.98 -9.18
CA ASP A 182 1.34 -20.96 -8.77
C ASP A 182 0.65 -19.63 -9.11
N GLY A 183 1.29 -18.48 -8.93
CA GLY A 183 0.68 -17.16 -9.22
C GLY A 183 0.41 -16.87 -10.71
N ALA A 184 0.92 -17.71 -11.61
CA ALA A 184 0.66 -17.66 -13.05
C ALA A 184 -0.06 -18.93 -13.56
N GLU A 185 -0.50 -19.81 -12.66
CA GLU A 185 -1.32 -20.97 -13.02
C GLU A 185 -2.76 -20.55 -13.32
N ALA A 186 -3.46 -21.39 -14.08
CA ALA A 186 -4.85 -21.21 -14.49
C ALA A 186 -5.82 -21.41 -13.29
N ASP A 187 -5.71 -20.55 -12.29
CA ASP A 187 -6.55 -20.49 -11.10
C ASP A 187 -7.21 -19.10 -11.04
N ILE A 188 -8.51 -19.08 -10.79
CA ILE A 188 -9.30 -17.86 -10.67
C ILE A 188 -8.73 -16.89 -9.63
N GLU A 189 -8.19 -17.42 -8.53
CA GLU A 189 -7.65 -16.61 -7.43
C GLU A 189 -6.45 -15.78 -7.87
N ASN A 190 -5.70 -16.21 -8.89
CA ASN A 190 -4.53 -15.49 -9.40
C ASN A 190 -4.91 -14.24 -10.19
N TYR A 191 -6.11 -14.19 -10.75
CA TYR A 191 -6.52 -13.18 -11.74
C TYR A 191 -7.67 -12.29 -11.25
N ARG A 192 -8.01 -12.35 -9.95
CA ARG A 192 -9.07 -11.50 -9.35
C ARG A 192 -8.76 -10.01 -9.39
N THR A 193 -7.48 -9.64 -9.46
CA THR A 193 -7.04 -8.26 -9.58
C THR A 193 -6.87 -7.90 -11.05
N PHE A 194 -7.85 -7.18 -11.59
CA PHE A 194 -7.86 -6.79 -12.99
C PHE A 194 -8.54 -5.44 -13.20
N ILE A 195 -8.27 -4.83 -14.35
CA ILE A 195 -9.02 -3.70 -14.87
C ILE A 195 -9.43 -3.94 -16.32
N LEU A 196 -10.47 -3.25 -16.75
CA LEU A 196 -10.82 -3.13 -18.16
C LEU A 196 -10.29 -1.80 -18.69
N ARG A 197 -9.66 -1.83 -19.87
CA ARG A 197 -9.29 -0.64 -20.65
C ARG A 197 -9.59 -0.88 -22.12
N GLU A 198 -9.51 0.17 -22.94
CA GLU A 198 -9.86 0.10 -24.38
C GLU A 198 -9.25 -1.14 -25.06
N GLY A 199 -10.12 -2.09 -25.43
CA GLY A 199 -9.77 -3.33 -26.14
C GLY A 199 -8.99 -4.38 -25.35
N ALA A 200 -8.77 -4.23 -24.03
CA ALA A 200 -7.98 -5.16 -23.24
C ALA A 200 -8.51 -5.39 -21.82
N LEU A 201 -8.42 -6.65 -21.39
CA LEU A 201 -8.40 -7.04 -19.99
C LEU A 201 -6.96 -6.92 -19.49
N VAL A 202 -6.72 -6.14 -18.43
CA VAL A 202 -5.39 -6.02 -17.83
C VAL A 202 -5.38 -6.73 -16.49
N LEU A 203 -4.61 -7.80 -16.40
CA LEU A 203 -4.35 -8.54 -15.17
C LEU A 203 -3.28 -7.79 -14.39
N MET A 204 -3.52 -7.56 -13.10
CA MET A 204 -2.59 -6.87 -12.20
C MET A 204 -2.13 -7.87 -11.16
N LEU A 205 -0.90 -8.37 -11.28
CA LEU A 205 -0.36 -9.43 -10.44
C LEU A 205 0.54 -8.81 -9.36
N PRO A 206 0.10 -8.79 -8.08
CA PRO A 206 0.89 -8.20 -7.01
C PRO A 206 2.16 -9.04 -6.76
N PRO A 207 3.30 -8.40 -6.43
CA PRO A 207 4.60 -9.07 -6.34
C PRO A 207 4.59 -10.25 -5.38
N HIS A 208 3.88 -10.16 -4.25
CA HIS A 208 3.77 -11.26 -3.28
C HIS A 208 3.10 -12.54 -3.82
N ARG A 209 2.43 -12.48 -4.98
CA ARG A 209 1.84 -13.66 -5.64
C ARG A 209 2.70 -14.23 -6.77
N VAL A 210 3.52 -13.41 -7.43
CA VAL A 210 4.20 -13.78 -8.69
C VAL A 210 5.73 -13.60 -8.68
N GLY A 211 6.34 -13.11 -7.60
CA GLY A 211 7.80 -13.00 -7.53
C GLY A 211 8.36 -12.41 -6.22
N PRO A 212 9.65 -12.05 -6.20
CA PRO A 212 10.24 -11.34 -5.07
C PRO A 212 9.54 -9.98 -4.87
N ILE A 213 9.40 -9.55 -3.62
CA ILE A 213 8.83 -8.25 -3.22
C ILE A 213 9.39 -7.06 -4.03
N HIS A 214 10.63 -7.17 -4.52
CA HIS A 214 11.31 -6.12 -5.30
C HIS A 214 10.99 -6.08 -6.81
N ALA A 215 10.20 -7.02 -7.34
CA ALA A 215 9.84 -7.05 -8.76
C ALA A 215 8.79 -5.99 -9.15
N GLY A 216 8.07 -5.45 -8.16
CA GLY A 216 6.93 -4.58 -8.39
C GLY A 216 5.72 -5.35 -8.93
N MET A 217 4.63 -4.62 -9.15
CA MET A 217 3.41 -5.16 -9.73
C MET A 217 3.60 -5.48 -11.21
N ILE A 218 3.25 -6.69 -11.62
CA ILE A 218 3.27 -7.11 -13.02
C ILE A 218 1.89 -6.81 -13.62
N GLU A 219 1.85 -6.08 -14.73
CA GLU A 219 0.63 -5.84 -15.50
C GLU A 219 0.70 -6.60 -16.82
N VAL A 220 -0.29 -7.46 -17.08
CA VAL A 220 -0.39 -8.23 -18.32
C VAL A 220 -1.66 -7.86 -19.04
N ALA A 221 -1.53 -7.28 -20.24
CA ALA A 221 -2.67 -6.91 -21.06
C ALA A 221 -3.02 -8.06 -22.01
N VAL A 222 -4.21 -8.61 -21.85
CA VAL A 222 -4.81 -9.59 -22.75
C VAL A 222 -5.81 -8.86 -23.66
N PRO A 223 -5.55 -8.77 -24.98
CA PRO A 223 -6.50 -8.19 -25.91
C PRO A 223 -7.84 -8.92 -25.85
N LEU A 224 -8.95 -8.20 -25.76
CA LEU A 224 -10.28 -8.81 -25.72
C LEU A 224 -10.59 -9.61 -26.99
N ALA A 225 -9.98 -9.24 -28.11
CA ALA A 225 -10.07 -9.99 -29.37
C ALA A 225 -9.50 -11.43 -29.26
N GLU A 226 -8.54 -11.68 -28.36
CA GLU A 226 -7.98 -13.03 -28.16
C GLU A 226 -8.92 -13.96 -27.40
N VAL A 227 -9.83 -13.39 -26.61
CA VAL A 227 -10.81 -14.11 -25.79
C VAL A 227 -12.25 -13.88 -26.24
N GLU A 228 -12.47 -13.22 -27.38
CA GLU A 228 -13.78 -12.74 -27.85
C GLU A 228 -14.83 -13.84 -27.90
N ALA A 229 -14.45 -15.04 -28.36
CA ALA A 229 -15.34 -16.18 -28.47
C ALA A 229 -15.83 -16.73 -27.12
N LEU A 230 -15.18 -16.33 -26.02
CA LEU A 230 -15.48 -16.76 -24.66
C LEU A 230 -16.20 -15.67 -23.84
N LEU A 231 -16.25 -14.43 -24.33
CA LEU A 231 -16.83 -13.31 -23.59
C LEU A 231 -18.34 -13.49 -23.43
N ALA A 232 -18.84 -13.21 -22.24
CA ALA A 232 -20.27 -13.14 -21.99
C ALA A 232 -20.85 -11.90 -22.69
N SER A 233 -21.98 -12.06 -23.38
CA SER A 233 -22.67 -10.95 -24.07
C SER A 233 -23.08 -9.82 -23.12
N ASP A 234 -23.30 -10.19 -21.86
CA ASP A 234 -23.78 -9.29 -20.81
C ASP A 234 -22.61 -8.76 -19.98
N GLY A 235 -21.53 -9.54 -19.83
CA GLY A 235 -20.33 -9.17 -19.07
C GLY A 235 -19.53 -8.02 -19.67
N LEU A 236 -19.73 -7.77 -20.96
CA LEU A 236 -19.21 -6.62 -21.67
C LEU A 236 -20.30 -6.03 -22.57
N ALA A 237 -21.51 -5.81 -22.06
CA ALA A 237 -22.55 -5.04 -22.76
C ALA A 237 -22.09 -3.58 -22.95
N LEU A 238 -21.18 -3.46 -23.91
CA LEU A 238 -20.35 -2.35 -24.29
C LEU A 238 -20.65 -2.24 -25.76
N GLU A 239 -21.31 -1.15 -26.12
CA GLU A 239 -21.93 -0.96 -27.41
C GLU A 239 -21.02 -1.44 -28.53
N ARG A 240 -21.45 -2.52 -29.20
CA ARG A 240 -21.06 -2.80 -30.58
C ARG A 240 -21.62 -1.66 -31.43
N ASN A 241 -20.96 -0.51 -31.39
CA ASN A 241 -21.15 0.50 -32.40
C ASN A 241 -20.40 0.03 -33.65
N GLU A 242 -21.22 -0.32 -34.64
CA GLU A 242 -20.86 -0.68 -36.01
C GLU A 242 -19.82 0.27 -36.64
#